data_AF-A0A820KL40-F1
#
_entry.id   AF-A0A820KL40-F1
#
_cell.length_a   1.000
_cell.length_b   1.000
_cell.length_c   1.000
_cell.angle_alpha   90.00
_cell.angle_beta   90.00
_cell.angle_gamma   90.00
#
_symmetry.space_group_name_H-M   'P 1'
#
loop_
_entity.id
_entity.type
_entity.pdbx_description
1 polymer ?
#
loop_
_entity_poly.entity_id
_entity_poly.type
_entity_poly.pdbx_seq_one_letter_code
_entity_poly.pdbx_strand_id
1 'polypeptide(L)'
;LWLSEFLDIWETVCNNPAWEQSLISLFSCVAWHNIGYIDWEPWLSPIFTRILKNLSLPVGNVKSTKQTQNYSVSAVATWIVAMMGNQNSCIQYLRDLLNAIKTFYHPSNT
;
A
#
# COMPACT_ATOMS: atom_id res chain seq x y z
N LEU A 1 6.50 19.38 6.06
CA LEU A 1 7.95 19.44 6.34
C LEU A 1 8.55 18.04 6.38
N TRP A 2 8.07 17.14 7.24
CA TRP A 2 8.64 15.79 7.39
C TRP A 2 8.00 14.71 6.50
N LEU A 3 6.71 14.86 6.13
CA LEU A 3 5.98 13.78 5.43
C LEU A 3 6.63 13.36 4.11
N SER A 4 7.04 14.32 3.27
CA SER A 4 7.68 14.05 1.99
C SER A 4 9.01 13.31 2.17
N GLU A 5 9.86 13.76 3.09
CA GLU A 5 11.15 13.12 3.37
C GLU A 5 10.98 11.67 3.86
N PHE A 6 9.97 11.43 4.72
CA PHE A 6 9.66 10.08 5.19
C PHE A 6 9.06 9.19 4.10
N LEU A 7 8.26 9.74 3.19
CA LEU A 7 7.76 9.01 2.02
C LEU A 7 8.89 8.67 1.04
N ASP A 8 9.83 9.59 0.83
CA ASP A 8 11.05 9.37 0.03
C ASP A 8 11.94 8.26 0.64
N ILE A 9 12.20 8.32 1.96
CA ILE A 9 12.94 7.28 2.68
C ILE A 9 12.22 5.94 2.57
N TRP A 10 10.90 5.96 2.76
CA TRP A 10 10.08 4.76 2.63
C TRP A 10 10.18 4.17 1.23
N GLU A 11 10.02 4.97 0.17
CA GLU A 11 10.10 4.53 -1.22
C GLU A 11 11.48 3.95 -1.57
N THR A 12 12.56 4.66 -1.20
CA THR A 12 13.95 4.28 -1.51
C THR A 12 14.39 3.00 -0.79
N VAL A 13 13.97 2.79 0.45
CA VAL A 13 14.35 1.61 1.23
C VAL A 13 13.47 0.43 0.84
N CYS A 14 13.98 -0.47 0.01
CA CYS A 14 13.26 -1.65 -0.49
C CYS A 14 13.47 -2.94 0.33
N ASN A 15 14.21 -2.88 1.44
CA ASN A 15 14.68 -4.08 2.17
C ASN A 15 13.78 -4.51 3.34
N ASN A 16 12.53 -4.04 3.38
CA ASN A 16 11.51 -4.46 4.34
C ASN A 16 11.97 -4.44 5.82
N PRO A 17 12.47 -3.29 6.33
CA PRO A 17 12.97 -3.19 7.69
C PRO A 17 11.82 -3.12 8.71
N ALA A 18 12.05 -3.59 9.95
CA ALA A 18 11.02 -3.64 10.99
C ALA A 18 10.34 -2.28 11.32
N TRP A 19 11.02 -1.16 11.07
CA TRP A 19 10.45 0.18 11.27
C TRP A 19 9.36 0.53 10.26
N GLU A 20 9.29 -0.17 9.12
CA GLU A 20 8.35 0.14 8.05
C GLU A 20 6.89 -0.03 8.49
N GLN A 21 6.59 -1.04 9.32
CA GLN A 21 5.27 -1.22 9.88
C GLN A 21 4.83 -0.03 10.76
N SER A 22 5.78 0.57 11.48
CA SER A 22 5.52 1.76 12.28
C SER A 22 5.26 2.97 11.39
N LEU A 23 5.96 3.10 10.25
CA LEU A 23 5.69 4.16 9.28
C LEU A 23 4.33 4.02 8.62
N ILE A 24 3.89 2.81 8.25
CA ILE A 24 2.56 2.62 7.66
C ILE A 24 1.46 3.01 8.64
N SER A 25 1.62 2.66 9.92
CA SER A 25 0.69 3.07 10.97
C SER A 25 0.67 4.59 11.16
N LEU A 26 1.84 5.23 11.06
CA LEU A 26 1.96 6.69 11.09
C LEU A 26 1.27 7.32 9.88
N PHE A 27 1.55 6.84 8.66
CA PHE A 27 0.95 7.35 7.43
C PHE A 27 -0.56 7.16 7.41
N SER A 28 -1.08 6.03 7.88
CA SER A 28 -2.52 5.81 8.00
C SER A 28 -3.17 6.81 8.96
N CYS A 29 -2.52 7.08 10.08
CA CYS A 29 -3.01 8.06 11.06
C CYS A 29 -2.97 9.49 10.49
N VAL A 30 -1.87 9.87 9.82
CA VAL A 30 -1.72 11.17 9.18
C VAL A 30 -2.75 11.37 8.09
N ALA A 31 -2.94 10.40 7.21
CA ALA A 31 -3.94 10.46 6.15
C ALA A 31 -5.34 10.61 6.74
N TRP A 32 -5.68 9.82 7.77
CA TRP A 32 -6.99 9.84 8.41
C TRP A 32 -7.33 11.19 9.07
N HIS A 33 -6.37 11.83 9.73
CA HIS A 33 -6.60 13.13 10.39
C HIS A 33 -6.49 14.32 9.44
N ASN A 34 -5.98 14.14 8.22
CA ASN A 34 -5.74 15.21 7.25
C ASN A 34 -6.38 14.92 5.89
N ILE A 35 -7.59 14.34 5.91
CA ILE A 35 -8.34 14.01 4.69
C ILE A 35 -8.60 15.29 3.89
N GLY A 36 -8.21 15.26 2.61
CA GLY A 36 -8.38 16.37 1.68
C GLY A 36 -7.35 17.50 1.79
N TYR A 37 -6.44 17.47 2.78
CA TYR A 37 -5.37 18.47 2.95
C TYR A 37 -4.03 18.06 2.34
N ILE A 38 -3.78 16.74 2.24
CA ILE A 38 -2.54 16.20 1.68
C ILE A 38 -2.81 15.75 0.25
N ASP A 39 -1.97 16.22 -0.68
CA ASP A 39 -1.97 15.71 -2.05
C ASP A 39 -1.19 14.39 -2.12
N TRP A 40 -1.92 13.29 -2.29
CA TRP A 40 -1.37 11.94 -2.38
C TRP A 40 -1.06 11.52 -3.81
N GLU A 41 -1.43 12.31 -4.82
CA GLU A 41 -1.35 11.93 -6.24
C GLU A 41 0.04 11.45 -6.67
N PRO A 42 1.16 12.12 -6.29
CA PRO A 42 2.50 11.64 -6.65
C PRO A 42 2.86 10.29 -6.03
N TRP A 43 2.23 9.95 -4.91
CA TRP A 43 2.56 8.80 -4.08
C TRP A 43 1.64 7.60 -4.30
N LEU A 44 0.55 7.74 -5.05
CA LEU A 44 -0.39 6.64 -5.27
C LEU A 44 0.29 5.44 -5.94
N SER A 45 1.01 5.66 -7.04
CA SER A 45 1.72 4.58 -7.76
C SER A 45 2.69 3.79 -6.87
N PRO A 46 3.64 4.42 -6.14
CA PRO A 46 4.54 3.67 -5.25
C PRO A 46 3.79 3.00 -4.09
N ILE A 47 2.75 3.64 -3.53
CA ILE A 47 1.95 3.06 -2.43
C ILE A 47 1.29 1.75 -2.87
N PHE A 48 0.51 1.78 -3.95
CA PHE A 48 -0.20 0.60 -4.44
C PHE A 48 0.74 -0.50 -4.92
N THR A 49 1.87 -0.14 -5.56
CA THR A 49 2.91 -1.09 -5.97
C THR A 49 3.50 -1.83 -4.77
N ARG A 50 3.75 -1.11 -3.67
CA ARG A 50 4.34 -1.71 -2.47
C ARG A 50 3.33 -2.54 -1.68
N ILE A 51 2.06 -2.14 -1.63
CA ILE A 51 0.97 -2.97 -1.08
C ILE A 51 0.89 -4.30 -1.85
N LEU A 52 0.90 -4.26 -3.18
CA LEU A 52 0.86 -5.45 -4.03
C LEU A 52 2.05 -6.39 -3.77
N LYS A 53 3.27 -5.84 -3.63
CA LYS A 53 4.46 -6.63 -3.28
C LYS A 53 4.31 -7.32 -1.91
N ASN A 54 3.71 -6.67 -0.93
CA ASN A 54 3.53 -7.23 0.41
C ASN A 54 2.48 -8.35 0.46
N LEU A 55 1.54 -8.39 -0.49
CA LEU A 55 0.62 -9.53 -0.62
C LEU A 55 1.33 -10.84 -0.99
N SER A 56 2.63 -10.81 -1.31
CA SER A 56 3.50 -11.98 -1.49
C SER A 56 2.92 -13.03 -2.46
N LEU A 57 2.22 -12.55 -3.49
CA LEU A 57 1.52 -13.39 -4.46
C LEU A 57 2.52 -14.19 -5.31
N PRO A 58 2.29 -15.49 -5.57
CA PRO A 58 3.15 -16.28 -6.44
C PRO A 58 2.92 -15.84 -7.89
N VAL A 59 3.86 -15.09 -8.46
CA VAL A 59 3.82 -14.66 -9.86
C VAL A 59 4.82 -15.48 -10.67
N GLY A 60 4.31 -16.29 -11.62
CA GLY A 60 5.13 -17.17 -12.47
C GLY A 60 5.68 -18.41 -11.74
N ASN A 61 6.80 -18.95 -12.21
CA ASN A 61 7.43 -20.16 -11.66
C ASN A 61 8.30 -19.91 -10.41
N VAL A 62 8.30 -18.69 -9.87
CA VAL A 62 9.09 -18.33 -8.69
C VAL A 62 8.24 -18.58 -7.45
N LYS A 63 8.69 -19.51 -6.59
CA LYS A 63 8.06 -19.74 -5.28
C LYS A 63 8.04 -18.42 -4.52
N SER A 64 6.88 -18.05 -3.96
CA SER A 64 6.77 -16.87 -3.11
C SER A 64 7.80 -16.98 -1.99
N THR A 65 8.82 -16.11 -2.04
CA THR A 65 9.77 -15.99 -0.95
C THR A 65 8.94 -15.61 0.26
N LYS A 66 8.93 -16.43 1.31
CA LYS A 66 8.22 -16.16 2.57
C LYS A 66 8.85 -14.95 3.26
N GLN A 67 8.73 -13.77 2.69
CA GLN A 67 8.97 -12.52 3.39
C GLN A 67 7.72 -12.27 4.23
N THR A 68 7.75 -12.90 5.41
CA THR A 68 6.76 -12.70 6.45
C THR A 68 6.90 -11.27 6.95
N GLN A 69 6.18 -10.33 6.36
CA GLN A 69 5.92 -9.05 6.99
C GLN A 69 4.45 -8.70 6.83
N ASN A 70 3.81 -8.49 7.99
CA ASN A 70 2.39 -8.29 8.13
C ASN A 70 2.16 -6.78 8.24
N TYR A 71 2.06 -6.10 7.10
CA TYR A 71 1.38 -4.81 7.13
C TYR A 71 0.02 -5.04 7.79
N SER A 72 -0.31 -4.21 8.77
CA SER A 72 -1.63 -4.25 9.37
C SER A 72 -2.65 -3.95 8.27
N VAL A 73 -3.45 -4.94 7.90
CA VAL A 73 -4.48 -4.80 6.86
C VAL A 73 -5.42 -3.66 7.22
N SER A 74 -5.73 -3.47 8.50
CA SER A 74 -6.52 -2.33 8.98
C SER A 74 -5.82 -0.99 8.74
N ALA A 75 -4.52 -0.87 9.04
CA ALA A 75 -3.79 0.38 8.79
C ALA A 75 -3.73 0.72 7.30
N VAL A 76 -3.46 -0.28 6.45
CA VAL A 76 -3.44 -0.11 4.99
C VAL A 76 -4.82 0.28 4.47
N ALA A 77 -5.89 -0.39 4.93
CA ALA A 77 -7.25 -0.06 4.54
C ALA A 77 -7.65 1.36 4.96
N THR A 78 -7.34 1.76 6.21
CA THR A 78 -7.57 3.13 6.70
C THR A 78 -6.81 4.15 5.85
N TRP A 79 -5.57 3.85 5.48
CA TRP A 79 -4.77 4.73 4.62
C TRP A 79 -5.42 4.91 3.24
N ILE A 80 -5.81 3.81 2.59
CA ILE A 80 -6.49 3.85 1.28
C ILE A 80 -7.80 4.64 1.36
N VAL A 81 -8.62 4.40 2.39
CA VAL A 81 -9.89 5.09 2.59
C VAL A 81 -9.70 6.59 2.80
N ALA A 82 -8.70 6.99 3.58
CA ALA A 82 -8.40 8.38 3.82
C ALA A 82 -7.91 9.13 2.55
N MET A 83 -7.24 8.43 1.62
CA MET A 83 -6.78 9.00 0.35
C MET A 83 -7.90 9.20 -0.68
N MET A 84 -9.05 8.51 -0.54
CA MET A 84 -10.16 8.61 -1.49
C MET A 84 -10.94 9.94 -1.45
N GLY A 85 -10.66 10.82 -0.47
CA GLY A 85 -11.53 11.95 -0.11
C GLY A 85 -11.76 13.03 -1.17
N ASN A 86 -10.88 13.19 -2.18
CA ASN A 86 -10.97 14.31 -3.12
C ASN A 86 -10.76 13.96 -4.61
N GLN A 87 -10.17 12.81 -4.96
CA GLN A 87 -9.76 12.52 -6.34
C GLN A 87 -10.08 11.08 -6.75
N ASN A 88 -10.55 10.92 -8.00
CA ASN A 88 -10.91 9.61 -8.57
C ASN A 88 -9.69 8.70 -8.81
N SER A 89 -8.47 9.24 -8.85
CA SER A 89 -7.24 8.49 -9.11
C SER A 89 -7.01 7.38 -8.09
N CYS A 90 -7.17 7.64 -6.80
CA CYS A 90 -7.01 6.61 -5.76
C CYS A 90 -7.98 5.44 -5.94
N ILE A 91 -9.21 5.69 -6.39
CA ILE A 91 -10.21 4.66 -6.67
C ILE A 91 -9.80 3.83 -7.91
N GLN A 92 -9.20 4.47 -8.91
CA GLN A 92 -8.68 3.76 -10.09
C GLN A 92 -7.55 2.80 -9.71
N TYR A 93 -6.55 3.27 -8.95
CA TYR A 93 -5.47 2.41 -8.45
C TYR A 93 -5.98 1.26 -7.58
N LEU A 94 -7.01 1.49 -6.75
CA LEU A 94 -7.65 0.43 -6.00
C LEU A 94 -8.33 -0.61 -6.91
N ARG A 95 -9.04 -0.16 -7.94
CA ARG A 95 -9.65 -1.05 -8.93
C ARG A 95 -8.59 -1.88 -9.65
N ASP A 96 -7.48 -1.28 -10.04
CA ASP A 96 -6.39 -1.97 -10.72
C ASP A 96 -5.71 -3.00 -9.82
N LEU A 97 -5.48 -2.66 -8.55
CA LEU A 97 -4.98 -3.60 -7.56
C LEU A 97 -5.94 -4.78 -7.37
N LEU A 98 -7.25 -4.52 -7.23
CA LEU A 98 -8.26 -5.57 -7.08
C LEU A 98 -8.33 -6.47 -8.32
N ASN A 99 -8.22 -5.89 -9.52
CA ASN A 99 -8.16 -6.65 -10.76
C ASN A 99 -6.90 -7.53 -10.83
N ALA A 100 -5.75 -7.03 -10.37
CA ALA A 100 -4.49 -7.77 -10.34
C ALA A 100 -4.54 -8.99 -9.40
N ILE A 101 -5.23 -8.86 -8.25
CA ILE A 101 -5.32 -9.95 -7.28
C ILE A 101 -6.50 -10.90 -7.52
N LYS A 102 -7.49 -10.49 -8.32
CA LYS A 102 -8.75 -11.23 -8.54
C LYS A 102 -8.56 -12.71 -8.87
N THR A 103 -7.58 -13.04 -9.70
CA THR A 103 -7.30 -14.43 -10.10
C THR A 103 -6.87 -15.29 -8.92
N PHE A 104 -6.11 -14.75 -7.98
CA PHE A 104 -5.65 -15.47 -6.78
C PHE A 104 -6.78 -15.78 -5.80
N TYR A 105 -7.85 -14.97 -5.80
CA TYR A 105 -9.01 -15.14 -4.93
C TYR A 105 -10.19 -15.84 -5.63
N HIS A 106 -9.98 -16.41 -6.82
CA HIS A 106 -11.01 -17.24 -7.45
C HIS A 106 -11.22 -18.53 -6.63
N PRO A 107 -12.47 -18.99 -6.39
CA PRO A 107 -12.74 -20.18 -5.57
C PRO A 107 -12.03 -21.46 -6.02
N SER A 108 -11.60 -21.53 -7.28
CA SER A 108 -10.83 -22.66 -7.82
C SER A 108 -9.33 -22.60 -7.54
N ASN A 109 -8.81 -21.48 -7.01
CA ASN A 109 -7.40 -21.25 -6.71
C ASN A 109 -7.10 -21.21 -5.19
N THR A 110 -8.13 -21.42 -4.35
CA THR A 110 -8.04 -21.61 -2.89
C THR A 110 -7.93 -23.07 -2.52
#